data_AF-A0A3D0USQ8-F1
#
_entry.id   AF-A0A3D0USQ8-F1
#
_cell.length_a   1.000
_cell.length_b   1.000
_cell.length_c   1.000
_cell.angle_alpha   90.00
_cell.angle_beta   90.00
_cell.angle_gamma   90.00
#
_symmetry.space_group_name_H-M   'P 1'
#
loop_
_entity.id
_entity.type
_entity.pdbx_description
1 polymer ?
#
loop_
_entity_poly.entity_id
_entity_poly.type
_entity_poly.pdbx_seq_one_letter_code
_entity_poly.pdbx_strand_id
1 'polypeptide(L)'
;MRISRTFSFLFPFIFLIANLGQAAILYFGGVQIVEGSLTLGEWQKFSLYLIYVFIPMGQLGFIISLMAQASASSDRIFEIIDAKNEVEDKPGAIKLEGITGKVEFERVTFRYFGGSDPV
;
A
#
# COMPACT_ATOMS: atom_id res chain seq x y z
N MET A 1 3.75 8.76 -10.39
CA MET A 1 4.88 8.52 -11.32
C MET A 1 6.10 7.82 -10.70
N ARG A 2 6.43 7.98 -9.40
CA ARG A 2 7.54 7.23 -8.75
C ARG A 2 7.32 5.70 -8.67
N ILE A 3 6.10 5.26 -8.37
CA ILE A 3 5.75 3.83 -8.21
C ILE A 3 5.97 3.05 -9.52
N SER A 4 5.61 3.62 -10.67
CA SER A 4 5.78 2.96 -11.98
C SER A 4 7.26 2.67 -12.29
N ARG A 5 8.17 3.59 -11.92
CA ARG A 5 9.63 3.41 -12.10
C ARG A 5 10.20 2.28 -11.24
N THR A 6 9.67 2.07 -10.04
CA THR A 6 10.10 0.97 -9.17
C THR A 6 9.74 -0.39 -9.78
N PHE A 7 8.52 -0.54 -10.31
CA PHE A 7 8.10 -1.75 -11.00
C PHE A 7 8.86 -2.00 -12.30
N SER A 8 9.20 -0.94 -13.04
CA SER A 8 10.03 -1.05 -14.25
C SER A 8 11.44 -1.57 -14.00
N PHE A 9 11.97 -1.49 -12.77
CA PHE A 9 13.28 -2.02 -12.43
C PHE A 9 13.21 -3.38 -11.73
N LEU A 10 12.22 -3.59 -10.87
CA LEU A 10 12.07 -4.81 -10.07
C LEU A 10 11.95 -6.08 -10.93
N PHE A 11 11.03 -6.10 -11.90
CA PHE A 11 10.79 -7.28 -12.71
C PHE A 11 11.99 -7.64 -13.60
N PRO A 12 12.58 -6.69 -14.38
CA PRO A 12 13.78 -6.99 -15.15
C PRO A 12 14.94 -7.47 -14.29
N PHE A 13 15.12 -6.93 -13.09
CA PHE A 13 16.18 -7.35 -12.18
C PHE A 13 15.97 -8.78 -11.65
N ILE A 14 14.74 -9.11 -11.22
CA ILE A 14 14.40 -10.48 -10.80
C ILE A 14 14.60 -11.46 -11.96
N PHE A 15 14.14 -11.11 -13.17
CA PHE A 15 14.35 -11.96 -14.35
C PHE A 15 15.82 -12.13 -14.70
N LEU A 16 16.63 -11.07 -14.58
CA LEU A 16 18.07 -11.16 -14.81
C LEU A 16 18.71 -12.16 -13.85
N ILE A 17 18.44 -12.04 -12.55
CA ILE A 17 18.96 -12.98 -11.54
C ILE A 17 18.46 -14.40 -11.80
N ALA A 18 17.18 -14.56 -12.16
CA ALA A 18 16.61 -15.86 -12.48
C ALA A 18 17.30 -16.54 -13.67
N ASN A 19 17.52 -15.80 -14.75
CA ASN A 19 18.21 -16.31 -15.93
C ASN A 19 19.69 -16.61 -15.64
N LEU A 20 20.37 -15.78 -14.85
CA LEU A 20 21.75 -16.05 -14.42
C LEU A 20 21.83 -17.30 -13.54
N GLY A 21 20.88 -17.47 -12.60
CA GLY A 21 20.77 -18.68 -11.79
C GLY A 21 20.52 -19.92 -12.64
N GLN A 22 19.63 -19.82 -13.62
CA GLN A 22 19.34 -20.92 -14.54
C GLN A 22 20.56 -21.28 -15.40
N ALA A 23 21.29 -20.28 -15.90
CA ALA A 23 22.53 -20.50 -16.64
C ALA A 23 23.60 -21.18 -15.77
N ALA A 24 23.73 -20.77 -14.50
CA ALA A 24 24.63 -21.41 -13.55
C ALA A 24 24.24 -22.88 -13.30
N ILE A 25 22.96 -23.17 -13.05
CA ILE A 25 22.45 -24.54 -12.87
C ILE A 25 22.72 -25.39 -14.11
N LEU A 26 22.52 -24.84 -15.31
CA LEU A 26 22.80 -25.53 -16.55
C LEU A 26 24.30 -25.86 -16.70
N TYR A 27 25.17 -24.88 -16.45
CA TYR A 27 26.62 -25.07 -16.59
C TYR A 27 27.18 -26.07 -15.58
N PHE A 28 26.98 -25.82 -14.28
CA PHE A 28 27.52 -26.68 -13.22
C PHE A 28 26.83 -28.03 -13.17
N GLY A 29 25.51 -28.07 -13.36
CA GLY A 29 24.76 -29.32 -13.43
C GLY A 29 25.16 -30.16 -14.64
N GLY A 30 25.42 -29.54 -15.79
CA GLY A 30 25.90 -30.22 -16.98
C GLY A 30 27.25 -30.91 -16.76
N VAL A 31 28.20 -30.22 -16.13
CA VAL A 31 29.51 -30.81 -15.77
C VAL A 31 29.31 -32.00 -14.83
N GLN A 32 28.50 -31.85 -13.78
CA GLN A 32 28.26 -32.93 -12.80
C GLN A 32 27.53 -34.14 -13.40
N ILE A 33 26.64 -33.94 -14.36
CA ILE A 33 25.96 -35.02 -15.09
C ILE A 33 26.97 -35.82 -15.93
N VAL A 34 27.89 -35.14 -16.62
CA VAL A 34 28.94 -35.80 -17.41
C VAL A 34 29.90 -36.59 -16.53
N GLU A 35 30.22 -36.07 -15.34
CA GLU A 35 31.05 -36.74 -14.34
C GLU A 35 30.30 -37.87 -13.59
N GLY A 36 28.99 -38.03 -13.80
CA GLY A 36 28.17 -39.07 -13.18
C GLY A 36 27.82 -38.82 -11.72
N SER A 37 28.08 -37.62 -11.19
CA SER A 37 27.81 -37.25 -9.79
C SER A 37 26.39 -36.71 -9.57
N LEU A 38 25.69 -36.33 -10.64
CA LEU A 38 24.32 -35.82 -10.63
C LEU A 38 23.49 -36.48 -11.73
N THR A 39 22.25 -36.87 -11.43
CA THR A 39 21.33 -37.38 -12.45
C THR A 39 20.56 -36.25 -13.15
N LEU A 40 20.11 -36.51 -14.38
CA LEU A 40 19.25 -35.57 -15.11
C LEU A 40 17.96 -35.23 -14.34
N GLY A 41 17.41 -36.20 -13.60
CA GLY A 41 16.22 -35.99 -12.79
C GLY A 41 16.47 -35.08 -11.58
N GLU A 42 17.63 -35.19 -10.94
CA GLU A 42 18.01 -34.28 -9.84
C GLU A 42 18.26 -32.87 -10.35
N TRP A 43 18.95 -32.72 -11.48
CA TRP A 43 19.13 -31.42 -12.14
C TRP A 43 17.78 -30.76 -12.46
N GLN A 44 16.83 -31.52 -13.02
CA GLN A 44 15.50 -31.00 -13.32
C GLN A 44 14.76 -30.52 -12.06
N LYS A 45 14.91 -31.22 -10.93
CA LYS A 45 14.33 -30.78 -9.64
C LYS A 45 14.94 -29.45 -9.20
N PHE A 46 16.26 -29.31 -9.24
CA PHE A 46 16.94 -28.05 -8.88
C PHE A 46 16.49 -26.89 -9.75
N SER A 47 16.37 -27.11 -11.07
CA SER A 47 15.85 -26.13 -12.01
C SER A 47 14.44 -25.66 -11.64
N LEU A 48 13.54 -26.59 -11.30
CA LEU A 48 12.18 -26.25 -10.85
C LEU A 48 12.14 -25.50 -9.52
N TYR A 49 12.96 -25.92 -8.55
CA TYR A 49 13.05 -25.25 -7.26
C TYR A 49 13.52 -23.80 -7.40
N LEU A 50 14.45 -23.56 -8.32
CA LEU A 50 14.89 -22.19 -8.62
C LEU A 50 13.71 -21.32 -9.08
N ILE A 51 12.89 -21.81 -10.02
CA ILE A 51 11.69 -21.11 -10.50
C ILE A 51 10.71 -20.86 -9.34
N TYR A 52 10.48 -21.86 -8.48
CA TYR A 52 9.59 -21.73 -7.33
C TYR A 52 10.06 -20.70 -6.30
N VAL A 53 11.35 -20.39 -6.25
CA VAL A 53 11.88 -19.31 -5.40
C VAL A 53 11.66 -17.93 -6.03
N PHE A 54 11.79 -17.80 -7.35
CA PHE A 54 11.67 -16.50 -8.01
C PHE A 54 10.24 -15.96 -8.08
N ILE A 55 9.23 -16.83 -8.22
CA ILE A 55 7.81 -16.44 -8.23
C ILE A 55 7.40 -15.65 -6.97
N PRO A 56 7.58 -16.18 -5.73
CA PRO A 56 7.20 -15.47 -4.51
C PRO A 56 8.05 -14.21 -4.29
N MET A 57 9.29 -14.15 -4.76
CA MET A 57 10.09 -12.91 -4.69
C MET A 57 9.44 -11.77 -5.49
N GLY A 58 8.89 -12.05 -6.67
CA GLY A 58 8.12 -11.08 -7.44
C GLY A 58 6.87 -10.61 -6.70
N GLN A 59 6.14 -11.54 -6.07
CA GLN A 59 4.93 -11.24 -5.29
C GLN A 59 5.22 -10.35 -4.08
N LEU A 60 6.33 -10.59 -3.36
CA LEU A 60 6.73 -9.76 -2.23
C LEU A 60 6.90 -8.29 -2.61
N GLY A 61 7.51 -8.01 -3.76
CA GLY A 61 7.65 -6.63 -4.24
C GLY A 61 6.31 -5.93 -4.52
N PHE A 62 5.31 -6.69 -4.98
CA PHE A 62 3.94 -6.18 -5.15
C PHE A 62 3.29 -5.89 -3.79
N ILE A 63 3.41 -6.81 -2.82
CA ILE A 63 2.84 -6.63 -1.47
C ILE A 63 3.41 -5.38 -0.80
N ILE A 64 4.73 -5.16 -0.87
CA ILE A 64 5.37 -3.96 -0.31
C ILE A 64 4.76 -2.68 -0.89
N SER A 65 4.56 -2.66 -2.21
CA SER A 65 3.97 -1.49 -2.89
C SER A 65 2.52 -1.28 -2.47
N LEU A 66 1.75 -2.35 -2.34
CA LEU A 66 0.36 -2.30 -1.88
C LEU A 66 0.27 -1.79 -0.44
N MET A 67 1.15 -2.26 0.45
CA MET A 67 1.21 -1.79 1.84
C MET A 67 1.55 -0.30 1.93
N ALA A 68 2.50 0.18 1.13
CA ALA A 68 2.84 1.60 1.09
C ALA A 68 1.66 2.47 0.63
N GLN A 69 0.89 2.01 -0.37
CA GLN A 69 -0.33 2.68 -0.80
C GLN A 69 -1.41 2.63 0.28
N ALA A 70 -1.61 1.48 0.92
CA ALA A 70 -2.59 1.31 1.99
C ALA A 70 -2.31 2.25 3.17
N SER A 71 -1.04 2.40 3.57
CA SER A 71 -0.62 3.32 4.63
C SER A 71 -0.92 4.79 4.28
N ALA A 72 -0.65 5.23 3.06
CA ALA A 72 -0.98 6.60 2.66
C ALA A 72 -2.50 6.85 2.61
N SER A 73 -3.27 5.83 2.21
CA SER A 73 -4.74 5.90 2.21
C SER A 73 -5.32 5.89 3.62
N SER A 74 -4.70 5.17 4.56
CA SER A 74 -5.20 5.13 5.95
C SER A 74 -5.13 6.49 6.62
N ASP A 75 -4.10 7.29 6.35
CA ASP A 75 -3.98 8.64 6.91
C ASP A 75 -5.20 9.51 6.57
N ARG A 76 -5.68 9.43 5.32
CA ARG A 76 -6.88 10.16 4.87
C ARG A 76 -8.18 9.62 5.46
N ILE A 77 -8.25 8.32 5.75
CA ILE A 77 -9.41 7.74 6.43
C ILE A 77 -9.48 8.25 7.86
N PHE A 78 -8.34 8.25 8.57
CA PHE A 78 -8.26 8.74 9.95
C PHE A 78 -8.48 10.25 10.04
N GLU A 79 -8.06 11.05 9.06
CA GLU A 79 -8.45 12.47 9.01
C GLU A 79 -9.96 12.69 9.10
N ILE A 80 -10.78 11.81 8.52
CA ILE A 80 -12.24 11.92 8.55
C ILE A 80 -12.80 11.38 9.86
N ILE A 81 -12.34 10.21 10.30
CA ILE A 81 -12.84 9.55 11.52
C ILE A 81 -12.51 10.37 12.77
N ASP A 82 -11.31 10.96 12.81
CA ASP A 82 -10.82 11.75 13.95
C ASP A 82 -11.17 13.23 13.82
N ALA A 83 -11.94 13.62 12.80
CA ALA A 83 -12.43 14.99 12.65
C ALA A 83 -13.31 15.37 13.85
N LYS A 84 -12.91 16.41 14.57
CA LYS A 84 -13.69 16.94 15.70
C LYS A 84 -14.88 17.73 15.18
N ASN A 85 -16.03 17.58 15.83
CA ASN A 85 -17.19 18.41 15.53
C ASN A 85 -16.94 19.82 16.06
N GLU A 86 -17.14 20.84 15.21
CA GLU A 86 -16.99 22.24 15.61
C GLU A 86 -18.12 22.70 16.54
N VAL A 87 -19.27 22.00 16.52
CA VAL A 87 -20.44 22.30 17.34
C VAL A 87 -20.77 21.09 18.21
N GLU A 88 -20.42 21.18 19.48
CA GLU A 88 -20.74 20.18 20.50
C GLU A 88 -21.76 20.75 21.49
N ASP A 89 -22.66 19.88 21.96
CA ASP A 89 -23.58 20.24 23.02
C ASP A 89 -22.82 20.53 24.32
N LYS A 90 -23.21 21.60 25.01
CA LYS A 90 -22.66 21.91 26.33
C LYS A 90 -23.05 20.83 27.34
N PRO A 91 -22.21 20.55 28.36
CA PRO A 91 -22.61 19.67 29.46
C PRO A 91 -23.93 20.13 30.08
N GLY A 92 -24.92 19.24 30.14
CA GLY A 92 -26.26 19.55 30.63
C GLY A 92 -27.18 20.27 29.63
N ALA A 93 -26.87 20.23 28.33
CA ALA A 93 -27.76 20.73 27.28
C ALA A 93 -29.17 20.16 27.45
N ILE A 94 -30.15 21.06 27.49
CA ILE A 94 -31.56 20.69 27.63
C ILE A 94 -32.15 20.36 26.27
N LYS A 95 -33.03 19.37 26.23
CA LYS A 95 -33.82 19.07 25.04
C LYS A 95 -34.91 20.14 24.91
N LEU A 96 -35.00 20.79 23.76
CA LEU A 96 -36.08 21.74 23.49
C LEU A 96 -37.41 20.99 23.31
N GLU A 97 -38.40 21.31 24.14
CA GLU A 97 -39.77 20.80 24.05
C GLU A 97 -40.74 21.98 23.81
N GLY A 98 -41.69 21.83 22.88
CA GLY A 98 -42.73 22.83 22.61
C GLY A 98 -42.19 24.19 22.10
N ILE A 99 -41.99 24.31 20.78
CA ILE A 99 -41.44 25.52 20.16
C ILE A 99 -42.57 26.43 19.66
N THR A 100 -42.61 27.69 20.12
CA THR A 100 -43.56 28.73 19.67
C THR A 100 -43.08 29.55 18.46
N GLY A 101 -41.81 29.41 18.07
CA GLY A 101 -41.28 29.95 16.81
C GLY A 101 -40.89 31.44 16.83
N LYS A 102 -40.80 32.09 18.00
CA LYS A 102 -40.23 33.44 18.10
C LYS A 102 -38.72 33.38 17.93
N VAL A 103 -38.18 34.10 16.94
CA VAL A 103 -36.75 34.19 16.64
C VAL A 103 -36.33 35.66 16.66
N GLU A 104 -35.21 35.96 17.30
CA GLU A 104 -34.64 37.31 17.40
C GLU A 104 -33.12 37.23 17.23
N PHE A 105 -32.55 38.19 16.48
CA PHE A 105 -31.11 38.30 16.24
C PHE A 105 -30.60 39.56 16.91
N GLU A 106 -29.82 39.41 17.98
CA GLU A 106 -29.28 40.55 18.73
C GLU A 106 -27.79 40.73 18.46
N ARG A 107 -27.44 41.75 17.66
CA ARG A 107 -26.04 42.17 17.39
C ARG A 107 -25.13 41.02 16.96
N VAL A 108 -25.63 40.13 16.11
CA VAL A 108 -24.87 38.99 15.58
C VAL A 108 -23.99 39.45 14.42
N THR A 109 -22.74 38.99 14.41
CA THR A 109 -21.83 39.09 13.25
C THR A 109 -21.32 37.70 12.94
N PHE A 110 -21.37 37.30 11.68
CA PHE A 110 -21.05 35.93 11.27
C PHE A 110 -20.05 35.92 10.12
N ARG A 111 -19.24 34.86 10.07
CA ARG A 111 -18.25 34.64 9.03
C ARG A 111 -17.91 33.15 8.94
N TYR A 112 -17.87 32.65 7.70
CA TYR A 112 -17.60 31.23 7.42
C TYR A 112 -16.12 30.85 7.54
N PHE A 113 -15.20 31.72 7.13
CA PHE A 113 -13.76 31.43 7.16
C PHE A 113 -12.99 32.62 7.74
N GLY A 114 -11.98 32.37 8.58
CA GLY A 114 -11.26 33.42 9.32
C GLY A 114 -10.61 34.52 8.46
N GLY A 115 -10.47 34.32 7.15
CA GLY A 115 -9.88 35.27 6.21
C GLY A 115 -10.85 36.05 5.31
N SER A 116 -12.17 35.79 5.34
CA SER A 116 -13.13 36.53 4.51
C SER A 116 -13.65 37.78 5.22
N ASP A 117 -14.28 38.69 4.50
CA ASP A 117 -15.07 39.76 5.12
C ASP A 117 -16.29 39.17 5.86
N PRO A 118 -16.79 39.83 6.92
CA PRO A 118 -18.02 39.42 7.60
C PRO A 118 -19.24 39.53 6.66
N VAL A 119 -20.21 38.63 6.85
CA VAL A 119 -21.48 38.60 6.11
C VAL A 119 -22.57 39.31 6.90
#